data_AF-A0A920MNG7-F1
#
_entry.id   AF-A0A920MNG7-F1
#
_cell.length_a   1.000
_cell.length_b   1.000
_cell.length_c   1.000
_cell.angle_alpha   90.00
_cell.angle_beta   90.00
_cell.angle_gamma   90.00
#
_symmetry.space_group_name_H-M   'P 1'
#
loop_
_entity.id
_entity.type
_entity.pdbx_description
1 polymer ?
#
loop_
_entity_poly.entity_id
_entity_poly.type
_entity_poly.pdbx_seq_one_letter_code
_entity_poly.pdbx_strand_id
1 'polypeptide(L)'
;MLRFVIGMRIRFPEFGRSHFDDPEAVNQAEMLQEEIQRVVNEKLPDKCRTIFILSRIEDRSNPEIAEILNLSTRTVENQIYRALKILKKNLKNYL
;
A
#
# COMPACT_ATOMS: atom_id res chain seq x y z
N MET A 1 -17.77 -1.21 0.49
CA MET A 1 -16.58 -0.83 -0.30
C MET A 1 -15.42 -0.67 0.68
N LEU A 2 -14.21 -1.09 0.30
CA LEU A 2 -12.95 -1.06 1.07
C LEU A 2 -12.68 -2.28 1.98
N ARG A 3 -12.37 -3.42 1.35
CA ARG A 3 -11.65 -4.54 2.00
C ARG A 3 -10.17 -4.16 2.08
N PHE A 4 -9.82 -3.31 3.04
CA PHE A 4 -8.42 -3.05 3.36
C PHE A 4 -7.80 -4.28 4.07
N VAL A 5 -6.62 -4.66 3.58
CA VAL A 5 -5.55 -5.46 4.23
C VAL A 5 -5.79 -6.96 4.47
N ILE A 6 -5.20 -7.78 3.60
CA ILE A 6 -4.71 -9.13 3.96
C ILE A 6 -3.19 -9.05 4.22
N GLY A 7 -2.79 -9.31 5.47
CA GLY A 7 -1.48 -9.89 5.78
C GLY A 7 -0.59 -9.19 6.84
N MET A 8 -0.86 -7.95 7.22
CA MET A 8 -0.21 -7.30 8.36
C MET A 8 -1.31 -6.76 9.27
N ARG A 9 -1.47 -7.35 10.46
CA ARG A 9 -2.46 -6.94 11.45
C ARG A 9 -2.06 -5.60 12.05
N ILE A 10 -2.10 -4.54 11.23
CA ILE A 10 -2.24 -3.18 11.72
C ILE A 10 -3.65 -3.17 12.30
N ARG A 11 -3.74 -3.23 13.64
CA ARG A 11 -4.96 -2.83 14.33
C ARG A 11 -5.15 -1.36 13.96
N PHE A 12 -5.97 -1.10 12.94
CA PHE A 12 -6.55 0.22 12.82
C PHE A 12 -7.29 0.47 14.14
N PRO A 13 -7.00 1.57 14.86
CA PRO A 13 -7.79 1.92 16.03
C PRO A 13 -9.25 1.95 15.58
N GLU A 14 -10.14 1.40 16.40
CA GLU A 14 -11.56 1.39 16.12
C GLU A 14 -12.02 2.86 16.02
N PHE A 15 -12.13 3.38 14.79
CA PHE A 15 -12.63 4.72 14.50
C PHE A 15 -14.15 4.72 14.74
N GLY A 16 -14.52 4.54 16.01
CA GLY A 16 -15.85 4.64 16.57
C GLY A 16 -16.12 6.01 17.18
N ARG A 17 -15.50 7.08 16.66
CA ARG A 17 -15.90 8.47 16.88
C ARG A 17 -15.61 9.27 15.62
N SER A 18 -16.56 10.09 15.18
CA SER A 18 -16.38 11.10 14.12
C SER A 18 -15.07 11.87 14.38
N HIS A 19 -14.06 11.61 13.55
CA HIS A 19 -12.80 12.36 13.48
C HIS A 19 -12.80 13.35 12.32
N PHE A 20 -13.94 13.48 11.62
CA PHE A 20 -14.11 14.39 10.49
C PHE A 20 -14.10 15.87 10.91
N ASP A 21 -14.12 16.17 12.21
CA ASP A 21 -14.10 17.52 12.77
C ASP A 21 -12.72 17.98 13.28
N ASP A 22 -11.66 17.19 13.08
CA ASP A 22 -10.29 17.58 13.45
C ASP A 22 -9.47 17.91 12.18
N PRO A 23 -9.28 19.20 11.85
CA PRO A 23 -8.53 19.62 10.66
C PRO A 23 -7.08 19.14 10.67
N GLU A 24 -6.48 18.92 11.84
CA GLU A 24 -5.10 18.50 11.98
C GLU A 24 -4.92 17.02 11.59
N ALA A 25 -5.83 16.15 12.04
CA ALA A 25 -5.86 14.74 11.65
C ALA A 25 -6.12 14.55 10.15
N VAL A 26 -6.99 15.36 9.55
CA VAL A 26 -7.22 15.36 8.09
C VAL A 26 -5.92 15.74 7.35
N ASN A 27 -5.29 16.84 7.75
CA ASN A 27 -4.04 17.30 7.13
C ASN A 27 -2.90 16.26 7.28
N GLN A 28 -2.77 15.62 8.44
CA GLN A 28 -1.77 14.56 8.65
C GLN A 28 -2.01 13.34 7.73
N ALA A 29 -3.27 12.96 7.53
CA ALA A 29 -3.62 11.86 6.63
C ALA A 29 -3.31 12.19 5.16
N GLU A 30 -3.60 13.42 4.72
CA GLU A 30 -3.27 13.90 3.38
C GLU A 30 -1.75 13.92 3.15
N MET A 31 -0.98 14.48 4.08
CA MET A 31 0.49 14.49 4.01
C MET A 31 1.09 13.08 3.93
N LEU A 32 0.56 12.14 4.72
CA LEU A 32 0.98 10.73 4.65
C LEU A 32 0.65 10.10 3.29
N GLN A 33 -0.52 10.40 2.75
CA GLN A 33 -0.93 9.89 1.44
C GLN A 33 -0.02 10.41 0.32
N GLU A 34 0.31 11.70 0.33
CA GLU A 34 1.24 12.31 -0.62
C GLU A 34 2.63 11.66 -0.53
N GLU A 35 3.13 11.42 0.69
CA GLU A 35 4.42 10.79 0.88
C GLU A 35 4.44 9.32 0.41
N ILE A 36 3.36 8.57 0.65
CA ILE A 36 3.20 7.22 0.09
C ILE A 36 3.30 7.27 -1.44
N GLN A 37 2.55 8.18 -2.09
CA GLN A 37 2.59 8.32 -3.55
C GLN A 37 3.98 8.68 -4.06
N ARG A 38 4.67 9.61 -3.40
CA ARG A 38 6.06 9.98 -3.72
C ARG A 38 6.98 8.76 -3.65
N VAL A 39 6.94 8.00 -2.56
CA VAL A 39 7.79 6.82 -2.38
C VAL A 39 7.46 5.74 -3.42
N VAL A 40 6.19 5.50 -3.72
CA VAL A 40 5.76 4.55 -4.76
C VAL A 40 6.30 4.96 -6.13
N ASN A 41 6.28 6.25 -6.47
CA ASN A 41 6.71 6.72 -7.78
C ASN A 41 8.24 6.81 -7.93
N GLU A 42 8.95 7.20 -6.88
CA GLU A 42 10.39 7.47 -6.95
C GLU A 42 11.27 6.29 -6.51
N LYS A 43 10.80 5.43 -5.59
CA LYS A 43 11.65 4.42 -4.93
C LYS A 43 11.32 2.98 -5.34
N LEU A 44 10.12 2.70 -5.82
CA LEU A 44 9.77 1.36 -6.30
C LEU A 44 10.25 1.20 -7.75
N PRO A 45 11.01 0.12 -8.06
CA PRO A 45 11.32 -0.22 -9.44
C PRO A 45 10.05 -0.50 -10.25
N ASP A 46 10.07 -0.24 -11.56
CA ASP A 46 8.88 -0.30 -12.43
C ASP A 46 8.01 -1.56 -12.24
N LYS A 47 8.60 -2.76 -12.35
CA LYS A 47 7.85 -4.01 -12.16
C LYS A 47 7.24 -4.16 -10.76
N CYS A 48 7.95 -3.68 -9.74
CA CYS A 48 7.51 -3.72 -8.36
C CYS A 48 6.33 -2.75 -8.14
N ARG A 49 6.42 -1.55 -8.73
CA ARG A 49 5.36 -0.53 -8.74
C ARG A 49 4.11 -1.05 -9.45
N THR A 50 4.22 -1.61 -10.65
CA THR A 50 3.08 -2.17 -11.38
C THR A 50 2.35 -3.24 -10.56
N ILE A 51 3.09 -4.21 -10.01
CA ILE A 51 2.52 -5.26 -9.17
C ILE A 51 1.84 -4.69 -7.91
N PHE A 52 2.46 -3.69 -7.28
CA PHE A 52 1.90 -3.02 -6.11
C PHE A 52 0.59 -2.29 -6.45
N ILE A 53 0.54 -1.57 -7.58
CA ILE A 53 -0.67 -0.85 -8.04
C ILE A 53 -1.80 -1.84 -8.34
N LEU A 54 -1.54 -2.90 -9.11
CA LEU A 54 -2.54 -3.92 -9.40
C LEU A 54 -3.11 -4.56 -8.12
N SER A 55 -2.26 -4.79 -7.12
CA SER A 55 -2.68 -5.38 -5.85
C SER A 55 -3.44 -4.41 -4.94
N ARG A 56 -3.09 -3.12 -4.91
CA ARG A 56 -3.60 -2.16 -3.91
C ARG A 56 -4.62 -1.17 -4.43
N ILE A 57 -4.57 -0.83 -5.71
CA ILE A 57 -5.47 0.12 -6.33
C ILE A 57 -6.56 -0.62 -7.11
N GLU A 58 -6.18 -1.70 -7.79
CA GLU A 58 -7.12 -2.50 -8.59
C GLU A 58 -7.64 -3.75 -7.87
N ASP A 59 -7.26 -3.94 -6.60
CA ASP A 59 -7.68 -5.04 -5.72
C ASP A 59 -7.52 -6.45 -6.35
N ARG A 60 -6.55 -6.62 -7.25
CA ARG A 60 -6.27 -7.91 -7.89
C ARG A 60 -5.56 -8.85 -6.91
N SER A 61 -5.93 -10.12 -6.94
CA SER A 61 -5.26 -11.17 -6.19
C SER A 61 -3.90 -11.53 -6.81
N ASN A 62 -2.99 -12.08 -6.01
CA ASN A 62 -1.66 -12.47 -6.50
C ASN A 62 -1.71 -13.44 -7.71
N PRO A 63 -2.61 -14.45 -7.74
CA PRO A 63 -2.79 -15.30 -8.93
C PRO A 63 -3.24 -14.53 -10.16
N GLU A 64 -4.24 -13.63 -10.04
CA GLU A 64 -4.71 -12.82 -11.19
C GLU A 64 -3.58 -11.93 -11.74
N ILE A 65 -2.79 -11.30 -10.86
CA ILE A 65 -1.63 -10.50 -11.27
C ILE A 65 -0.58 -11.37 -11.98
N ALA A 66 -0.37 -12.59 -11.49
CA ALA A 66 0.56 -13.54 -12.08
C ALA A 66 0.13 -13.91 -13.52
N GLU A 67 -1.17 -14.12 -13.75
CA GLU A 67 -1.73 -14.35 -15.07
C GLU A 67 -1.60 -13.12 -15.99
N ILE A 68 -2.00 -11.94 -15.51
CA ILE A 68 -1.95 -10.66 -16.27
C ILE A 68 -0.53 -10.36 -16.76
N LEU A 69 0.47 -10.58 -15.90
CA LEU A 69 1.86 -10.24 -16.18
C LEU A 69 2.70 -11.42 -16.71
N ASN A 70 2.10 -12.60 -16.87
CA ASN A 70 2.78 -13.84 -17.24
C ASN A 70 3.98 -14.16 -16.31
N LEU A 71 3.73 -14.11 -15.00
CA LEU A 71 4.70 -14.39 -13.94
C LEU A 71 4.24 -15.58 -13.09
N SER A 72 5.13 -16.08 -12.24
CA SER A 72 4.71 -16.99 -11.16
C SER A 72 4.07 -16.21 -10.01
N THR A 73 3.08 -16.79 -9.34
CA THR A 73 2.50 -16.22 -8.10
C THR A 73 3.58 -15.91 -7.06
N ARG A 74 4.61 -16.78 -6.98
CA ARG A 74 5.77 -16.57 -6.09
C ARG A 74 6.55 -15.31 -6.43
N THR A 75 6.72 -15.01 -7.72
CA THR A 75 7.35 -13.77 -8.17
C THR A 75 6.53 -12.56 -7.77
N VAL A 76 5.20 -12.61 -7.92
CA VAL A 76 4.29 -11.54 -7.49
C VAL A 76 4.40 -11.28 -5.99
N GLU A 77 4.31 -12.32 -5.17
CA GLU A 77 4.48 -12.23 -3.70
C GLU A 77 5.83 -11.58 -3.31
N ASN A 78 6.92 -12.02 -3.96
CA ASN A 78 8.24 -11.48 -3.69
C ASN A 78 8.34 -9.98 -4.06
N GLN A 79 7.69 -9.55 -5.13
CA GLN A 79 7.66 -8.14 -5.53
C GLN A 79 6.81 -7.31 -4.56
N ILE A 80 5.64 -7.82 -4.13
CA ILE A 80 4.83 -7.17 -3.09
C ILE A 80 5.62 -7.01 -1.79
N TYR A 81 6.31 -8.07 -1.35
CA TYR A 81 7.15 -8.02 -0.16
C TYR A 81 8.27 -6.96 -0.29
N ARG A 82 8.92 -6.89 -1.45
CA ARG A 82 9.93 -5.86 -1.74
C ARG A 82 9.36 -4.45 -1.69
N ALA A 83 8.18 -4.21 -2.30
CA ALA A 83 7.49 -2.92 -2.24
C ALA A 83 7.22 -2.50 -0.80
N LEU A 84 6.65 -3.40 0.01
CA LEU A 84 6.35 -3.14 1.42
C LEU A 84 7.61 -2.83 2.25
N LYS A 85 8.72 -3.53 1.99
CA LYS A 85 10.00 -3.26 2.66
C LYS A 85 10.53 -1.87 2.33
N ILE A 86 10.40 -1.42 1.08
CA ILE A 86 10.81 -0.08 0.64
C ILE A 86 9.91 0.97 1.31
N LEU A 87 8.59 0.78 1.27
CA LEU A 87 7.64 1.69 1.91
C LEU A 87 7.91 1.83 3.40
N LYS A 88 8.02 0.72 4.13
CA LYS A 88 8.31 0.73 5.57
C LYS A 88 9.62 1.45 5.91
N LYS A 89 10.64 1.34 5.06
CA LYS A 89 11.92 2.03 5.27
C LYS A 89 11.80 3.54 5.11
N ASN A 90 11.05 4.01 4.12
CA ASN A 90 10.93 5.43 3.81
C ASN A 90 9.86 6.14 4.67
N LEU A 91 8.82 5.41 5.09
CA LEU A 91 7.71 5.93 5.88
C LEU A 91 7.90 5.73 7.39
N LYS A 92 9.10 5.39 7.86
CA LYS A 92 9.38 5.12 9.27
C LYS A 92 9.06 6.31 10.19
N ASN A 93 9.11 7.53 9.68
CA ASN A 93 8.80 8.73 10.45
C ASN A 93 7.28 8.97 10.60
N TYR A 94 6.46 8.18 9.90
CA TYR A 94 5.00 8.26 9.90
C TYR A 94 4.32 7.01 10.51
N LEU A 95 5.09 5.98 10.87
CA LEU A 95 4.63 4.66 11.36
C LEU A 95 5.33 4.27 12.66
#